data_AF-X1R2I0-F1
#
_entry.id   AF-X1R2I0-F1
#
_cell.length_a   1.000
_cell.length_b   1.000
_cell.length_c   1.000
_cell.angle_alpha   90.00
_cell.angle_beta   90.00
_cell.angle_gamma   90.00
#
_symmetry.space_group_name_H-M   'P 1'
#
loop_
_entity.id
_entity.type
_entity.pdbx_description
1 polymer ?
#
loop_
_entity_poly.entity_id
_entity_poly.type
_entity_poly.pdbx_seq_one_letter_code
_entity_poly.pdbx_strand_id
1 'polypeptide(L)'
;MKKVKEALRAIGYRRGLTFIHDFGERSTKYAFHLNVLVDGRYIPDDELVELDAKLRRLIYPRSVIRKWGDKLVVHYSYRKSRAEMMHTLKYCTKATFTDIEWDEALASNLHGAHYSSWWGRWDESPKWQLDQGDRDLEALSMVEQGKHPVSGKPIKWNKHPVPFASIEKDIVADLGNGVYLLRPIREPPGLTARPTNLTELPDGDHRKHPNAVRRSIERVRERVSFLSDYDSCS
;
A
#
# COMPACT_ATOMS: atom_id res chain seq x y z
N MET A 1 5.69 -15.16 -18.49
CA MET A 1 5.74 -15.83 -17.16
C MET A 1 4.98 -17.15 -17.02
N LYS A 2 3.77 -17.33 -17.60
CA LYS A 2 2.97 -18.56 -17.45
C LYS A 2 3.76 -19.86 -17.67
N LYS A 3 4.52 -19.95 -18.76
CA LYS A 3 5.37 -21.09 -19.11
C LYS A 3 6.45 -21.41 -18.06
N VAL A 4 7.07 -20.39 -17.46
CA VAL A 4 8.07 -20.56 -16.39
C VAL A 4 7.41 -21.17 -15.15
N LYS A 5 6.25 -20.65 -14.75
CA LYS A 5 5.45 -21.19 -13.64
C LYS A 5 5.00 -22.64 -13.90
N GLU A 6 4.71 -23.00 -15.15
CA GLU A 6 4.37 -24.38 -15.54
C GLU A 6 5.59 -25.32 -15.49
N ALA A 7 6.77 -24.85 -15.92
CA ALA A 7 8.01 -25.62 -15.83
C ALA A 7 8.37 -25.96 -14.37
N LEU A 8 8.28 -24.97 -13.48
CA LEU A 8 8.53 -25.18 -12.04
C LEU A 8 7.46 -26.06 -11.37
N ARG A 9 6.20 -25.94 -11.78
CA ARG A 9 5.14 -26.84 -11.29
C ARG A 9 5.34 -28.28 -11.74
N ALA A 10 5.83 -28.50 -12.96
CA ALA A 10 6.09 -29.84 -13.49
C ALA A 10 7.15 -30.60 -12.67
N ILE A 11 8.08 -29.88 -12.05
CA ILE A 11 9.09 -30.45 -11.16
C ILE A 11 8.68 -30.41 -9.69
N GLY A 12 7.42 -30.07 -9.36
CA GLY A 12 6.89 -30.20 -8.00
C GLY A 12 6.80 -28.91 -7.16
N TYR A 13 7.23 -27.75 -7.67
CA TYR A 13 7.03 -26.47 -6.98
C TYR A 13 5.60 -25.94 -7.17
N ARG A 14 4.73 -26.27 -6.22
CA ARG A 14 3.28 -25.96 -6.29
C ARG A 14 2.96 -24.48 -6.13
N ARG A 15 3.79 -23.73 -5.40
CA ARG A 15 3.62 -22.30 -5.13
C ARG A 15 4.95 -21.55 -5.21
N GLY A 16 4.86 -20.25 -5.45
CA GLY A 16 6.02 -19.37 -5.48
C GLY A 16 5.68 -17.95 -5.96
N LEU A 17 6.71 -17.12 -6.00
CA LEU A 17 6.68 -15.70 -6.32
C LEU A 17 7.61 -15.41 -7.49
N THR A 18 7.23 -14.45 -8.33
CA THR A 18 8.05 -13.96 -9.43
C THR A 18 8.22 -12.45 -9.29
N PHE A 19 9.44 -11.96 -9.50
CA PHE A 19 9.78 -10.54 -9.48
C PHE A 19 10.59 -10.20 -10.73
N ILE A 20 10.23 -9.10 -11.38
CA ILE A 20 10.96 -8.56 -12.53
C ILE A 20 11.85 -7.42 -12.05
N HIS A 21 13.11 -7.41 -12.49
CA HIS A 21 14.03 -6.28 -12.36
C HIS A 21 14.51 -5.91 -13.76
N ASP A 22 14.46 -4.63 -14.13
CA ASP A 22 14.88 -4.19 -15.49
C ASP A 22 16.33 -3.69 -15.57
N PHE A 23 16.86 -3.16 -14.46
CA PHE A 23 18.19 -2.53 -14.41
C PHE A 23 18.91 -2.78 -13.08
N GLY A 24 20.23 -2.54 -13.08
CA GLY A 24 20.96 -2.22 -11.86
C GLY A 24 20.77 -0.75 -11.48
N GLU A 25 20.96 -0.42 -10.20
CA GLU A 25 20.89 0.95 -9.69
C GLU A 25 21.78 1.89 -10.52
N ARG A 26 21.18 2.90 -11.17
CA ARG A 26 21.87 3.92 -12.00
C ARG A 26 22.60 3.36 -13.24
N SER A 27 22.05 2.35 -13.90
CA SER A 27 22.63 1.81 -15.14
C SER A 27 21.76 2.09 -16.36
N THR A 28 22.36 2.63 -17.43
CA THR A 28 21.75 2.72 -18.76
C THR A 28 21.82 1.40 -19.54
N LYS A 29 22.46 0.37 -18.98
CA LYS A 29 22.55 -0.95 -19.61
C LYS A 29 21.32 -1.78 -19.23
N TYR A 30 20.52 -2.13 -20.22
CA TYR A 30 19.40 -3.05 -20.08
C TYR A 30 19.87 -4.39 -19.51
N ALA A 31 19.35 -4.76 -18.32
CA ALA A 31 19.74 -5.95 -17.58
C ALA A 31 18.50 -6.57 -16.91
N PHE A 32 17.64 -7.14 -17.74
CA PHE A 32 16.41 -7.79 -17.28
C PHE A 32 16.72 -9.08 -16.49
N HIS A 33 16.24 -9.13 -15.25
CA HIS A 33 16.23 -10.33 -14.43
C HIS A 33 14.80 -10.73 -14.07
N LEU A 34 14.46 -11.99 -14.34
CA LEU A 34 13.29 -12.63 -13.77
C LEU A 34 13.73 -13.44 -12.55
N ASN A 35 13.48 -12.89 -11.36
CA ASN A 35 13.68 -13.60 -10.11
C ASN A 35 12.48 -14.49 -9.81
N VAL A 36 12.75 -15.71 -9.36
CA VAL A 36 11.70 -16.65 -8.97
C VAL A 36 12.04 -17.23 -7.61
N LEU A 37 11.15 -17.01 -6.63
CA LEU A 37 11.25 -17.59 -5.30
C LEU A 37 10.24 -18.72 -5.18
N VAL A 38 10.72 -19.88 -4.77
CA VAL A 38 9.89 -21.05 -4.49
C VAL A 38 9.95 -21.36 -3.01
N ASP A 39 8.93 -22.03 -2.49
CA ASP A 39 8.75 -22.22 -1.06
C ASP A 39 9.82 -23.14 -0.41
N GLY A 40 10.62 -23.86 -1.20
CA GLY A 40 11.77 -24.65 -0.76
C GLY A 40 11.80 -26.03 -1.42
N ARG A 41 12.79 -26.86 -1.09
CA ARG A 41 13.29 -28.06 -1.81
C ARG A 41 14.53 -27.72 -2.64
N TYR A 42 15.60 -28.48 -2.42
CA TYR A 42 16.78 -28.47 -3.26
C TYR A 42 16.49 -29.17 -4.59
N ILE A 43 16.88 -28.56 -5.71
CA ILE A 43 16.88 -29.17 -7.04
C ILE A 43 18.20 -29.95 -7.20
N PRO A 44 18.15 -31.28 -7.39
CA PRO A 44 19.30 -32.09 -7.79
C PRO A 44 19.93 -31.59 -9.10
N ASP A 45 21.23 -31.81 -9.26
CA ASP A 45 22.01 -31.24 -10.37
C ASP A 45 21.51 -31.68 -11.76
N ASP A 46 21.06 -32.93 -11.90
CA ASP A 46 20.45 -33.47 -13.11
C ASP A 46 19.11 -32.81 -13.44
N GLU A 47 18.23 -32.69 -12.45
CA GLU A 47 16.93 -32.00 -12.59
C GLU A 47 17.13 -30.50 -12.90
N LEU A 48 18.17 -29.88 -12.34
CA LEU A 48 18.53 -28.48 -12.61
C LEU A 48 19.00 -28.29 -14.05
N VAL A 49 19.86 -29.18 -14.57
CA VAL A 49 20.31 -29.12 -15.98
C VAL A 49 19.13 -29.24 -16.94
N GLU A 50 18.19 -30.14 -16.67
CA GLU A 50 16.98 -30.28 -17.48
C GLU A 50 16.07 -29.06 -17.40
N LEU A 51 15.87 -28.52 -16.19
CA LEU A 51 15.09 -27.32 -15.95
C LEU A 51 15.69 -26.13 -16.70
N ASP A 52 17.01 -25.93 -16.60
CA ASP A 52 17.73 -24.87 -17.30
C ASP A 52 17.47 -24.96 -18.81
N ALA A 53 17.77 -26.11 -19.42
CA ALA A 53 17.53 -26.32 -20.85
C ALA A 53 16.07 -26.04 -21.26
N LYS A 54 15.11 -26.42 -20.41
CA LYS A 54 13.68 -26.14 -20.62
C LYS A 54 13.38 -24.65 -20.53
N LEU A 55 13.85 -23.96 -19.49
CA LEU A 55 13.62 -22.53 -19.27
C LEU A 55 14.19 -21.70 -20.42
N ARG A 56 15.40 -22.00 -20.88
CA ARG A 56 16.03 -21.29 -22.00
C ARG A 56 15.19 -21.38 -23.28
N ARG A 57 14.64 -22.56 -23.57
CA ARG A 57 13.73 -22.78 -24.72
C ARG A 57 12.36 -22.11 -24.56
N LEU A 58 11.88 -21.92 -23.33
CA LEU A 58 10.58 -21.29 -23.05
C LEU A 58 10.63 -19.76 -23.05
N ILE A 59 11.76 -19.20 -22.62
CA ILE A 59 11.97 -17.75 -22.48
C ILE A 59 12.43 -17.15 -23.81
N TYR A 60 13.43 -17.75 -24.47
CA TYR A 60 13.91 -17.22 -25.75
C TYR A 60 13.19 -17.85 -26.95
N PRO A 61 12.69 -17.04 -27.90
CA PRO A 61 12.19 -17.58 -29.15
C PRO A 61 13.34 -18.22 -29.93
N ARG A 62 13.02 -19.20 -30.78
CA ARG A 62 14.00 -19.93 -31.60
C ARG A 62 14.91 -18.99 -32.41
N SER A 63 14.39 -17.86 -32.87
CA SER A 63 15.16 -16.84 -33.59
C SER A 63 16.27 -16.22 -32.74
N VAL A 64 15.98 -15.92 -31.46
CA VAL A 64 16.97 -15.39 -30.51
C VAL A 64 18.03 -16.43 -30.19
N ILE A 65 17.63 -17.69 -29.93
CA ILE A 65 18.56 -18.79 -29.67
C ILE A 65 19.48 -19.03 -30.87
N ARG A 66 18.94 -19.00 -32.11
CA ARG A 66 19.76 -19.17 -33.32
C ARG A 66 20.74 -18.02 -33.52
N LYS A 67 20.35 -16.78 -33.21
CA LYS A 67 21.18 -15.59 -33.43
C LYS A 67 22.25 -15.40 -32.35
N TRP A 68 21.92 -15.67 -31.09
CA TRP A 68 22.77 -15.34 -29.95
C TRP A 68 23.29 -16.55 -29.19
N GLY A 69 22.85 -17.76 -29.55
CA GLY A 69 23.13 -19.00 -28.84
C GLY A 69 22.28 -19.16 -27.58
N ASP A 70 22.55 -20.25 -26.85
CA ASP A 70 21.87 -20.58 -25.60
C ASP A 70 22.50 -19.86 -24.39
N LYS A 71 22.53 -18.52 -24.45
CA LYS A 71 23.25 -17.66 -23.49
C LYS A 71 22.41 -17.17 -22.31
N LEU A 72 21.20 -17.67 -22.13
CA LEU A 72 20.40 -17.30 -20.96
C LEU A 72 21.08 -17.85 -19.70
N VAL A 73 21.61 -16.95 -18.89
CA VAL A 73 22.16 -17.27 -17.58
C VAL A 73 21.01 -17.56 -16.64
N VAL A 74 20.88 -18.82 -16.23
CA VAL A 74 19.97 -19.22 -15.15
C VAL A 74 20.83 -19.40 -13.91
N HIS A 75 20.60 -18.55 -12.92
CA HIS A 75 21.29 -18.62 -11.64
C HIS A 75 20.38 -19.30 -10.62
N TYR A 76 20.82 -20.43 -10.10
CA TYR A 76 20.15 -21.16 -9.02
C TYR A 76 20.94 -21.05 -7.72
N SER A 77 20.23 -20.89 -6.61
CA SER A 77 20.83 -20.92 -5.28
C SER A 77 19.84 -21.44 -4.26
N TYR A 78 20.23 -22.48 -3.54
CA TYR A 78 19.48 -22.98 -2.40
C TYR A 78 19.98 -22.32 -1.12
N ARG A 79 19.15 -21.47 -0.50
CA ARG A 79 19.50 -20.78 0.74
C ARG A 79 19.26 -21.69 1.93
N LYS A 80 20.25 -21.81 2.82
CA LYS A 80 20.18 -22.68 4.00
C LYS A 80 19.93 -21.88 5.27
N SER A 81 20.49 -20.68 5.36
CA SER A 81 20.34 -19.82 6.54
C SER A 81 19.20 -18.82 6.37
N ARG A 82 18.59 -18.44 7.50
CA ARG A 82 17.54 -17.40 7.54
C ARG A 82 18.04 -16.06 7.04
N ALA A 83 19.28 -15.69 7.38
CA ALA A 83 19.90 -14.44 6.93
C ALA A 83 19.98 -14.39 5.39
N GLU A 84 20.41 -15.48 4.75
CA GLU A 84 20.45 -15.58 3.29
C GLU A 84 19.06 -15.53 2.64
N MET A 85 18.07 -16.21 3.25
CA MET A 85 16.68 -16.17 2.78
C MET A 85 16.13 -14.75 2.84
N MET A 86 16.33 -14.05 3.96
CA MET A 86 15.89 -12.67 4.15
C MET A 86 16.61 -11.70 3.20
N HIS A 87 17.93 -11.86 3.04
CA HIS A 87 18.70 -11.07 2.08
C HIS A 87 18.19 -11.28 0.65
N THR A 88 17.93 -12.53 0.26
CA THR A 88 17.40 -12.87 -1.07
C THR A 88 16.01 -12.30 -1.27
N LEU A 89 15.13 -12.40 -0.27
CA LEU A 89 13.79 -11.81 -0.31
C LEU A 89 13.85 -10.30 -0.50
N LYS A 90 14.64 -9.60 0.34
CA LYS A 90 14.86 -8.15 0.24
C LYS A 90 15.39 -7.75 -1.13
N TYR A 91 16.35 -8.51 -1.66
CA TYR A 91 16.89 -8.27 -3.00
C TYR A 91 15.80 -8.40 -4.07
N CYS A 92 15.05 -9.51 -4.09
CA CYS A 92 14.02 -9.74 -5.09
C CYS A 92 12.87 -8.72 -5.03
N THR A 93 12.48 -8.28 -3.83
CA THR A 93 11.39 -7.31 -3.66
C THR A 93 11.83 -5.85 -3.85
N LYS A 94 13.14 -5.57 -3.86
CA LYS A 94 13.66 -4.21 -4.09
C LYS A 94 13.26 -3.75 -5.50
N ALA A 95 12.63 -2.59 -5.58
CA ALA A 95 12.40 -1.91 -6.86
C ALA A 95 13.75 -1.47 -7.45
N THR A 96 14.00 -1.81 -8.72
CA THR A 96 15.27 -1.49 -9.38
C THR A 96 15.19 -0.28 -10.30
N PHE A 97 13.99 0.11 -10.72
CA PHE A 97 13.74 1.32 -11.50
C PHE A 97 12.89 2.26 -10.64
N THR A 98 13.52 3.30 -10.09
CA THR A 98 12.90 4.15 -9.06
C THR A 98 12.82 5.62 -9.46
N ASP A 99 13.36 5.99 -10.61
CA ASP A 99 13.48 7.36 -11.06
C ASP A 99 13.15 7.45 -12.55
N ILE A 100 12.19 8.31 -12.87
CA ILE A 100 11.71 8.53 -14.24
C ILE A 100 12.79 9.15 -15.12
N GLU A 101 13.71 9.93 -14.54
CA GLU A 101 14.78 10.62 -15.27
C GLU A 101 15.80 9.64 -15.86
N TRP A 102 15.84 8.39 -15.38
CA TRP A 102 16.75 7.38 -15.91
C TRP A 102 16.36 6.94 -17.32
N ASP A 103 15.06 6.86 -17.62
CA ASP A 103 14.51 6.58 -18.95
C ASP A 103 12.99 6.86 -18.97
N GLU A 104 12.60 8.06 -19.39
CA GLU A 104 11.19 8.49 -19.38
C GLU A 104 10.31 7.67 -20.34
N ALA A 105 10.86 7.30 -21.51
CA ALA A 105 10.13 6.51 -22.50
C ALA A 105 9.83 5.12 -21.96
N LEU A 106 10.81 4.49 -21.30
CA LEU A 106 10.60 3.22 -20.64
C LEU A 106 9.64 3.37 -19.45
N ALA A 107 9.80 4.37 -18.59
CA ALA A 107 8.89 4.61 -17.47
C ALA A 107 7.42 4.70 -17.93
N SER A 108 7.17 5.40 -19.03
CA SER A 108 5.85 5.49 -19.66
C SER A 108 5.34 4.12 -20.13
N ASN A 109 6.20 3.31 -20.76
CA ASN A 109 5.86 1.94 -21.18
C ASN A 109 5.64 0.97 -20.00
N LEU A 110 6.24 1.24 -18.85
CA LEU A 110 6.10 0.45 -17.63
C LEU A 110 4.86 0.85 -16.82
N HIS A 111 4.16 1.93 -17.19
CA HIS A 111 2.96 2.37 -16.50
C HIS A 111 1.88 1.27 -16.50
N GLY A 112 1.49 0.82 -15.31
CA GLY A 112 0.53 -0.28 -15.12
C GLY A 112 1.11 -1.69 -15.31
N ALA A 113 2.41 -1.83 -15.51
CA ALA A 113 3.05 -3.13 -15.56
C ALA A 113 3.09 -3.78 -14.16
N HIS A 114 2.87 -5.10 -14.12
CA HIS A 114 2.93 -5.88 -12.89
C HIS A 114 4.31 -6.53 -12.76
N TYR A 115 5.12 -5.98 -11.85
CA TYR A 115 6.49 -6.43 -11.58
C TYR A 115 6.58 -7.66 -10.70
N SER A 116 5.51 -7.92 -9.95
CA SER A 116 5.41 -9.07 -9.06
C SER A 116 4.17 -9.89 -9.39
N SER A 117 4.26 -11.19 -9.15
CA SER A 117 3.14 -12.11 -9.27
C SER A 117 3.42 -13.35 -8.43
N TRP A 118 2.38 -14.14 -8.17
CA TRP A 118 2.49 -15.39 -7.42
C TRP A 118 1.77 -16.53 -8.16
N TRP A 119 1.95 -17.75 -7.67
CA TRP A 119 1.12 -18.90 -8.03
C TRP A 119 0.99 -19.87 -6.86
N GLY A 120 0.06 -20.81 -7.00
CA GLY A 120 -0.23 -21.81 -5.98
C GLY A 120 -1.10 -21.27 -4.85
N ARG A 121 -1.42 -22.14 -3.89
CA ARG A 121 -2.17 -21.79 -2.68
C ARG A 121 -1.20 -21.44 -1.55
N TRP A 122 -1.55 -20.43 -0.77
CA TRP A 122 -0.73 -19.93 0.34
C TRP A 122 -1.40 -20.15 1.70
N ASP A 123 -2.37 -21.07 1.75
CA ASP A 123 -3.07 -21.53 2.95
C ASP A 123 -2.38 -22.71 3.64
N GLU A 124 -1.36 -23.31 3.03
CA GLU A 124 -0.56 -24.38 3.62
C GLU A 124 0.45 -23.81 4.64
N SER A 125 0.78 -24.61 5.66
CA SER A 125 1.75 -24.28 6.70
C SER A 125 3.07 -23.74 6.10
N PRO A 126 3.68 -22.72 6.73
CA PRO A 126 4.94 -22.16 6.26
C PRO A 126 6.06 -23.21 6.37
N LYS A 127 6.89 -23.32 5.32
CA LYS A 127 8.08 -24.21 5.34
C LYS A 127 9.17 -23.70 6.29
N TRP A 128 9.18 -22.39 6.54
CA TRP A 128 10.01 -21.72 7.54
C TRP A 128 9.30 -20.45 7.99
N GLN A 129 9.57 -20.01 9.21
CA GLN A 129 9.03 -18.79 9.78
C GLN A 129 10.14 -18.02 10.49
N LEU A 130 9.94 -16.72 10.66
CA LEU A 130 10.80 -15.88 11.48
C LEU A 130 10.52 -16.17 12.96
N ASP A 131 11.54 -16.06 13.79
CA ASP A 131 11.34 -16.07 15.23
C ASP A 131 10.63 -14.76 15.63
N GLN A 132 9.81 -14.79 16.68
CA GLN A 132 9.20 -13.60 17.26
C GLN A 132 10.30 -12.63 17.69
N GLY A 133 10.61 -11.62 16.89
CA GLY A 133 11.72 -10.69 17.17
C GLY A 133 11.97 -9.63 16.11
N ASP A 134 11.67 -9.89 14.83
CA ASP A 134 11.78 -8.88 13.78
C ASP A 134 10.57 -7.93 13.81
N ARG A 135 10.61 -6.95 14.72
CA ARG A 135 9.56 -5.93 14.91
C ARG A 135 9.17 -5.22 13.61
N ASP A 136 10.14 -5.00 12.72
CA ASP A 136 9.94 -4.32 11.43
C ASP A 136 9.02 -5.15 10.52
N LEU A 137 9.13 -6.48 10.57
CA LEU A 137 8.32 -7.40 9.76
C LEU A 137 6.98 -7.72 10.42
N GLU A 138 6.91 -7.65 11.76
CA GLU A 138 5.65 -7.77 12.49
C GLU A 138 4.70 -6.63 12.10
N ALA A 139 5.20 -5.39 12.00
CA ALA A 139 4.41 -4.25 11.53
C ALA A 139 3.86 -4.48 10.12
N LEU A 140 4.68 -4.94 9.18
CA LEU A 140 4.24 -5.27 7.82
C LEU A 140 3.22 -6.42 7.79
N SER A 141 3.43 -7.46 8.60
CA SER A 141 2.48 -8.58 8.71
C SER A 141 1.13 -8.14 9.26
N MET A 142 1.13 -7.22 10.23
CA MET A 142 -0.11 -6.61 10.72
C MET A 142 -0.83 -5.85 9.61
N VAL A 143 -0.11 -5.03 8.83
CA VAL A 143 -0.68 -4.28 7.70
C VAL A 143 -1.28 -5.23 6.65
N GLU A 144 -0.59 -6.33 6.32
CA GLU A 144 -1.10 -7.36 5.40
C GLU A 144 -2.39 -8.02 5.92
N GLN A 145 -2.47 -8.26 7.24
CA GLN A 145 -3.68 -8.75 7.91
C GLN A 145 -4.77 -7.67 8.06
N GLY A 146 -4.55 -6.46 7.52
CA GLY A 146 -5.47 -5.34 7.64
C GLY A 146 -5.54 -4.75 9.04
N LYS A 147 -4.48 -4.88 9.86
CA LYS A 147 -4.38 -4.36 11.23
C LYS A 147 -3.35 -3.24 11.31
N HIS A 148 -3.68 -2.18 12.04
CA HIS A 148 -2.80 -1.03 12.24
C HIS A 148 -1.57 -1.44 13.07
N PRO A 149 -0.34 -1.18 12.60
CA PRO A 149 0.89 -1.74 13.17
C PRO A 149 1.18 -1.28 14.61
N VAL A 150 0.60 -0.17 15.05
CA VAL A 150 0.78 0.34 16.43
C VAL A 150 -0.38 -0.03 17.36
N SER A 151 -1.60 -0.15 16.84
CA SER A 151 -2.81 -0.26 17.68
C SER A 151 -3.53 -1.60 17.55
N GLY A 152 -3.18 -2.43 16.56
CA GLY A 152 -3.83 -3.70 16.27
C GLY A 152 -5.26 -3.61 15.72
N LYS A 153 -5.85 -2.41 15.65
CA LYS A 153 -7.20 -2.19 15.14
C LYS A 153 -7.27 -2.36 13.62
N PRO A 154 -8.42 -2.74 13.03
CA PRO A 154 -8.58 -2.80 11.58
C PRO A 154 -8.21 -1.50 10.87
N ILE A 155 -7.45 -1.58 9.79
CA ILE A 155 -7.07 -0.42 8.96
C ILE A 155 -8.27 0.00 8.12
N LYS A 156 -8.55 1.31 8.14
CA LYS A 156 -9.49 1.95 7.22
C LYS A 156 -8.70 2.78 6.21
N TRP A 157 -8.55 2.25 5.00
CA TRP A 157 -7.87 2.94 3.91
C TRP A 157 -8.70 4.13 3.40
N ASN A 158 -8.05 5.28 3.18
CA ASN A 158 -8.68 6.39 2.48
C ASN A 158 -8.82 6.05 0.98
N LYS A 159 -9.92 6.46 0.37
CA LYS A 159 -10.20 6.20 -1.06
C LYS A 159 -9.39 7.10 -2.00
N HIS A 160 -8.93 8.25 -1.50
CA HIS A 160 -8.27 9.25 -2.33
C HIS A 160 -6.75 9.13 -2.19
N PRO A 161 -6.01 9.01 -3.31
CA PRO A 161 -4.56 9.11 -3.28
C PRO A 161 -4.15 10.51 -2.84
N VAL A 162 -3.12 10.59 -2.01
CA VAL A 162 -2.54 11.85 -1.54
C VAL A 162 -1.14 11.97 -2.15
N PRO A 163 -0.75 13.16 -2.68
CA PRO A 163 0.61 13.35 -3.18
C PRO A 163 1.66 13.05 -2.11
N PHE A 164 2.68 12.28 -2.46
CA PHE A 164 3.72 11.85 -1.51
C PHE A 164 4.42 13.05 -0.83
N ALA A 165 4.75 14.08 -1.60
CA ALA A 165 5.36 15.31 -1.09
C ALA A 165 4.52 16.03 -0.01
N SER A 166 3.20 15.78 0.04
CA SER A 166 2.32 16.36 1.07
C SER A 166 2.40 15.63 2.41
N ILE A 167 2.81 14.36 2.42
CA ILE A 167 2.87 13.52 3.63
C ILE A 167 4.30 13.29 4.12
N GLU A 168 5.31 13.64 3.32
CA GLU A 168 6.73 13.39 3.63
C GLU A 168 7.16 13.94 5.00
N LYS A 169 6.67 15.13 5.35
CA LYS A 169 6.94 15.76 6.66
C LYS A 169 6.27 15.06 7.84
N ASP A 170 5.26 14.23 7.57
CA ASP A 170 4.48 13.53 8.58
C ASP A 170 4.91 12.07 8.76
N ILE A 171 5.86 11.58 7.95
CA ILE A 171 6.42 10.23 8.10
C ILE A 171 7.18 10.14 9.43
N VAL A 172 6.72 9.23 10.29
CA VAL A 172 7.37 8.87 11.57
C VAL A 172 8.37 7.74 11.36
N ALA A 173 8.01 6.76 10.55
CA ALA A 173 8.84 5.60 10.26
C ALA A 173 8.57 5.05 8.86
N ASP A 174 9.63 4.63 8.18
CA ASP A 174 9.56 3.78 6.98
C ASP A 174 9.43 2.33 7.44
N LEU A 175 8.29 1.70 7.15
CA LEU A 175 8.05 0.30 7.47
C LEU A 175 8.51 -0.64 6.34
N GLY A 176 9.01 -0.08 5.23
CA GLY A 176 9.45 -0.80 4.04
C GLY A 176 8.35 -1.03 3.00
N ASN A 177 8.76 -1.40 1.79
CA ASN A 177 7.88 -1.70 0.65
C ASN A 177 6.85 -0.59 0.32
N GLY A 178 7.20 0.67 0.55
CA GLY A 178 6.32 1.82 0.31
C GLY A 178 5.23 2.01 1.37
N VAL A 179 5.32 1.31 2.50
CA VAL A 179 4.43 1.50 3.66
C VAL A 179 5.11 2.43 4.66
N TYR A 180 4.45 3.54 4.97
CA TYR A 180 4.96 4.54 5.89
C TYR A 180 4.00 4.71 7.06
N LEU A 181 4.55 4.80 8.27
CA LEU A 181 3.81 5.19 9.45
C LEU A 181 3.77 6.72 9.51
N LEU A 182 2.58 7.31 9.40
CA LEU A 182 2.38 8.75 9.53
C LEU A 182 2.14 9.14 10.98
N ARG A 183 2.43 10.40 11.33
CA ARG A 183 2.06 10.98 12.62
C ARG A 183 0.55 10.88 12.81
N PRO A 184 0.07 10.57 14.03
CA PRO A 184 -1.35 10.64 14.32
C PRO A 184 -1.88 12.02 13.95
N ILE A 185 -2.85 12.08 13.06
CA ILE A 185 -3.58 13.32 12.78
C ILE A 185 -4.26 13.69 14.08
N ARG A 186 -3.80 14.77 14.72
CA ARG A 186 -4.45 15.28 15.92
C ARG A 186 -5.86 15.67 15.51
N GLU A 187 -6.86 15.05 16.14
CA GLU A 187 -8.23 15.51 15.98
C GLU A 187 -8.26 17.01 16.29
N PRO A 188 -8.95 17.84 15.47
CA PRO A 188 -9.07 19.25 15.77
C PRO A 188 -9.54 19.38 17.22
N PRO A 189 -8.92 20.25 18.04
CA PRO A 189 -9.29 20.39 19.44
C PRO A 189 -10.80 20.56 19.48
N GLY A 190 -11.48 19.62 20.15
CA GLY A 190 -12.93 19.57 20.15
C GLY A 190 -13.44 20.98 20.41
N LEU A 191 -14.20 21.52 19.46
CA LEU A 191 -14.85 22.81 19.64
C LEU A 191 -15.69 22.65 20.91
N THR A 192 -15.17 23.10 22.03
CA THR A 192 -15.98 23.28 23.23
C THR A 192 -17.12 24.14 22.76
N ALA A 193 -18.34 23.58 22.77
CA ALA A 193 -19.53 24.35 22.51
C ALA A 193 -19.47 25.52 23.49
N ARG A 194 -19.05 26.69 23.02
CA ARG A 194 -19.07 27.89 23.85
C ARG A 194 -20.54 28.14 24.10
N PRO A 195 -21.06 28.01 25.34
CA PRO A 195 -22.36 28.57 25.62
C PRO A 195 -22.22 30.05 25.28
N THR A 196 -23.05 30.57 24.37
CA THR A 196 -23.11 32.02 24.12
C THR A 196 -23.41 32.68 25.45
N ASN A 197 -22.40 33.33 26.05
CA ASN A 197 -22.60 34.08 27.28
C ASN A 197 -23.69 35.11 26.98
N LEU A 198 -24.79 35.08 27.73
CA LEU A 198 -25.91 36.01 27.54
C LEU A 198 -25.44 37.47 27.51
N THR A 199 -24.33 37.79 28.18
CA THR A 199 -23.65 39.09 28.21
C THR A 199 -23.15 39.59 26.86
N GLU A 200 -22.79 38.70 25.92
CA GLU A 200 -22.28 39.07 24.59
C GLU A 200 -23.40 39.36 23.57
N LEU A 201 -24.66 39.08 23.92
CA LEU A 201 -25.80 39.40 23.06
C LEU A 201 -26.05 40.92 23.06
N PRO A 202 -26.67 41.50 22.02
CA PRO A 202 -27.14 42.87 22.06
C PRO A 202 -28.10 43.08 23.24
N ASP A 203 -28.13 44.28 23.84
CA ASP A 203 -28.98 44.56 25.02
C ASP A 203 -30.48 44.40 24.75
N GLY A 204 -30.90 44.51 23.48
CA GLY A 204 -32.26 44.23 23.03
C GLY A 204 -32.55 42.77 22.69
N ASP A 205 -31.62 41.83 22.93
CA ASP A 205 -31.87 40.41 22.63
C ASP A 205 -32.90 39.83 23.60
N HIS A 206 -33.98 39.29 23.03
CA HIS A 206 -35.09 38.65 23.74
C HIS A 206 -34.64 37.62 24.80
N ARG A 207 -33.47 36.99 24.62
CA ARG A 207 -32.91 36.00 25.55
C ARG A 207 -32.36 36.62 26.85
N LYS A 208 -31.99 37.90 26.85
CA LYS A 208 -31.50 38.62 28.05
C LYS A 208 -32.62 38.96 29.05
N HIS A 209 -33.88 38.87 28.65
CA HIS A 209 -35.00 39.31 29.50
C HIS A 209 -35.52 38.19 30.42
N PRO A 210 -35.91 38.51 31.67
CA PRO A 210 -36.61 37.57 32.54
C PRO A 210 -37.90 37.03 31.90
N ASN A 211 -38.30 35.80 32.24
CA ASN A 211 -39.46 35.13 31.62
C ASN A 211 -40.77 35.94 31.68
N ALA A 212 -40.96 36.75 32.73
CA ALA A 212 -42.12 37.62 32.84
C ALA A 212 -42.14 38.72 31.77
N VAL A 213 -40.99 39.30 31.46
CA VAL A 213 -40.81 40.33 30.44
C VAL A 213 -40.99 39.72 29.04
N ARG A 214 -40.45 38.52 28.81
CA ARG A 214 -40.61 37.77 27.55
C ARG A 214 -42.09 37.50 27.23
N ARG A 215 -42.84 36.98 28.21
CA ARG A 215 -44.29 36.72 28.07
C ARG A 215 -45.10 38.01 27.86
N SER A 216 -44.63 39.15 28.35
CA SER A 216 -45.28 40.44 28.10
C SER A 216 -44.98 40.96 26.70
N ILE A 217 -43.75 40.85 26.23
CA ILE A 217 -43.35 41.20 24.85
C ILE A 217 -44.10 40.33 23.84
N GLU A 218 -44.21 39.02 24.08
CA GLU A 218 -44.98 38.10 23.22
C GLU A 218 -46.47 38.49 23.18
N ARG A 219 -47.11 38.75 24.33
CA ARG A 219 -48.52 39.20 24.37
C ARG A 219 -48.74 40.54 23.67
N VAL A 220 -47.79 41.47 23.76
CA VAL A 220 -47.88 42.75 23.05
C VAL A 220 -47.69 42.55 21.54
N ARG A 221 -46.74 41.71 21.10
CA ARG A 221 -46.57 41.37 19.68
C ARG A 221 -47.81 40.66 19.11
N GLU A 222 -48.43 39.78 19.87
CA GLU A 222 -49.67 39.12 19.49
C GLU A 222 -50.81 40.14 19.33
N ARG A 223 -50.99 41.07 20.27
CA ARG A 223 -51.98 42.16 20.12
C ARG A 223 -51.71 43.09 18.93
N VAL A 224 -50.45 43.44 18.67
CA VAL A 224 -50.08 44.31 17.54
C VAL A 224 -50.27 43.60 16.20
N SER A 225 -50.01 42.30 16.11
CA SER A 225 -50.33 41.51 14.91
C SER A 225 -51.85 41.42 14.69
N PHE A 226 -52.65 41.18 15.74
CA PHE A 226 -54.11 41.21 15.65
C PHE A 226 -54.68 42.56 15.17
N LEU A 227 -54.09 43.69 15.56
CA LEU A 227 -54.51 45.03 15.12
C LEU A 227 -54.06 45.33 13.68
N SER A 228 -52.83 44.95 13.32
CA SER A 228 -52.30 45.05 11.95
C SER A 228 -53.16 44.29 10.94
N ASP A 229 -53.67 43.12 11.31
CA ASP A 229 -54.52 42.28 10.47
C ASP A 229 -55.95 42.86 10.34
N TYR A 230 -56.38 43.69 11.29
CA TYR A 230 -57.68 44.39 11.26
C TYR A 230 -57.64 45.65 10.38
N ASP A 231 -56.57 46.44 10.49
CA ASP A 231 -56.35 47.65 9.67
C ASP A 231 -56.07 47.33 8.19
N SER A 232 -55.72 46.09 7.85
CA SER A 232 -55.56 45.62 6.48
C SER A 232 -56.83 45.04 5.85
N CYS A 233 -57.95 45.02 6.60
CA CYS A 233 -59.29 44.63 6.12
C CYS A 233 -60.32 45.78 6.17
N SER A 234 -59.87 47.04 6.26
CA SER A 234 -60.71 48.25 6.25
C SER A 234 -60.57 49.05 4.97
#